data_AF-A0AAW2UX52-F1
#
_entry.id   AF-A0AAW2UX52-F1
#
_cell.length_a   1.000
_cell.length_b   1.000
_cell.length_c   1.000
_cell.angle_alpha   90.00
_cell.angle_beta   90.00
_cell.angle_gamma   90.00
#
_symmetry.space_group_name_H-M   'P 1'
#
loop_
_entity.id
_entity.type
_entity.pdbx_description
1 polymer ?
#
loop_
_entity_poly.entity_id
_entity_poly.type
_entity_poly.pdbx_seq_one_letter_code
_entity_poly.pdbx_strand_id
1 'polypeptide(L)'
;MMASISAVGSLPKHFPANTASVSLKGPPLPALHIVCRSSTESSSSFEGSGSLEHRPLIDRRQVVVSSIGLLAVEIFNSQRAEASTASEFAYSSLFEHTVPALKGKDYGKTKMRYPDYTETNSGLQYKDLRVGSGPTPRIGETVVVDWDGYTIGYYGRIFEARNKTKGGSFVGDDKDFYKFRLGSQEVIPAFEEAVSSMALGGIRRIIVPPELGYPDNDFDKKGPRPTTFSGQRALAFVLRNQGLIDKTLLFDIELLKIVPNGRG
;
A
#
# COMPACT_ATOMS: atom_id res chain seq x y z
N MET A 1 22.12 -16.97 -67.42
CA MET A 1 23.43 -16.32 -67.25
C MET A 1 23.74 -16.29 -65.78
N MET A 2 24.81 -16.96 -65.37
CA MET A 2 25.34 -16.99 -64.01
C MET A 2 26.31 -15.83 -63.80
N ALA A 3 26.37 -15.29 -62.59
CA ALA A 3 27.62 -14.86 -61.98
C ALA A 3 27.47 -14.74 -60.45
N SER A 4 28.11 -15.68 -59.77
CA SER A 4 28.44 -15.67 -58.34
C SER A 4 29.56 -14.66 -58.06
N ILE A 5 29.59 -14.10 -56.85
CA ILE A 5 30.82 -13.53 -56.28
C ILE A 5 30.91 -13.96 -54.81
N SER A 6 31.84 -14.87 -54.56
CA SER A 6 32.30 -15.28 -53.24
C SER A 6 33.43 -14.34 -52.81
N ALA A 7 33.44 -13.92 -51.54
CA ALA A 7 34.61 -13.33 -50.91
C ALA A 7 34.84 -13.97 -49.54
N VAL A 8 35.93 -14.73 -49.48
CA VAL A 8 36.55 -15.37 -48.31
C VAL A 8 37.42 -14.32 -47.62
N GLY A 9 37.33 -14.21 -46.29
CA GLY A 9 38.15 -13.29 -45.49
C GLY A 9 38.31 -13.77 -44.05
N SER A 10 39.52 -14.21 -43.74
CA SER A 10 39.98 -14.95 -42.55
C SER A 10 39.85 -14.23 -41.19
N LEU A 11 39.63 -15.04 -40.14
CA LEU A 11 39.80 -14.72 -38.71
C LEU A 11 41.26 -14.42 -38.36
N PRO A 12 41.51 -13.50 -37.40
CA PRO A 12 42.65 -13.57 -36.51
C PRO A 12 42.25 -14.09 -35.11
N LYS A 13 43.18 -14.88 -34.57
CA LYS A 13 43.16 -15.59 -33.29
C LYS A 13 43.49 -14.64 -32.13
N HIS A 14 42.97 -15.01 -30.95
CA HIS A 14 43.56 -14.82 -29.61
C HIS A 14 44.08 -13.42 -29.23
N PHE A 15 43.34 -12.76 -28.33
CA PHE A 15 43.91 -11.81 -27.37
C PHE A 15 43.95 -12.45 -25.98
N PRO A 16 45.07 -12.31 -25.24
CA PRO A 16 45.23 -12.95 -23.94
C PRO A 16 44.45 -12.24 -22.83
N ALA A 17 43.87 -13.04 -21.95
CA ALA A 17 43.35 -12.60 -20.66
C ALA A 17 44.51 -12.10 -19.79
N ASN A 18 44.49 -10.82 -19.41
CA ASN A 18 45.41 -10.29 -18.43
C ASN A 18 44.71 -10.24 -17.07
N THR A 19 44.99 -11.26 -16.26
CA THR A 19 44.63 -11.35 -14.85
C THR A 19 45.55 -10.43 -14.06
N ALA A 20 45.08 -9.26 -13.65
CA ALA A 20 45.75 -8.43 -12.65
C ALA A 20 44.92 -8.44 -11.37
N SER A 21 45.24 -9.38 -10.48
CA SER A 21 44.77 -9.39 -9.10
C SER A 21 45.53 -8.32 -8.31
N VAL A 22 44.92 -7.14 -8.14
CA VAL A 22 45.45 -6.13 -7.21
C VAL A 22 45.02 -6.50 -5.79
N SER A 23 45.95 -7.10 -5.06
CA SER A 23 45.85 -7.38 -3.63
C SER A 23 46.17 -6.10 -2.85
N LEU A 24 45.14 -5.38 -2.40
CA LEU A 24 45.29 -4.33 -1.40
C LEU A 24 45.17 -4.97 -0.01
N LYS A 25 46.32 -5.34 0.56
CA LYS A 25 46.45 -5.66 1.99
C LYS A 25 46.30 -4.38 2.80
N GLY A 26 45.10 -4.17 3.36
CA GLY A 26 44.89 -3.19 4.44
C GLY A 26 45.49 -3.68 5.77
N PRO A 27 45.89 -2.79 6.68
CA PRO A 27 46.44 -3.17 7.98
C PRO A 27 45.37 -3.79 8.89
N PRO A 28 45.76 -4.67 9.84
CA PRO A 28 44.82 -5.36 10.71
C PRO A 28 44.20 -4.37 11.73
N LEU A 29 42.87 -4.39 11.84
CA LEU A 29 42.13 -3.69 12.89
C LEU A 29 42.21 -4.46 14.22
N PRO A 30 42.31 -3.78 15.38
CA PRO A 30 42.46 -4.43 16.67
C PRO A 30 41.17 -5.15 17.09
N ALA A 31 41.34 -6.36 17.62
CA ALA A 31 40.27 -7.17 18.20
C ALA A 31 39.71 -6.51 19.46
N LEU A 32 38.46 -6.05 19.40
CA LEU A 32 37.69 -5.66 20.58
C LEU A 32 37.23 -6.93 21.32
N HIS A 33 37.96 -7.28 22.37
CA HIS A 33 37.50 -8.26 23.37
C HIS A 33 36.29 -7.67 24.12
N ILE A 34 35.09 -8.12 23.77
CA ILE A 34 33.92 -7.95 24.64
C ILE A 34 34.04 -8.99 25.76
N VAL A 35 34.50 -8.51 26.92
CA VAL A 35 34.43 -9.25 28.18
C VAL A 35 32.97 -9.29 28.62
N CYS A 36 32.32 -10.45 28.51
CA CYS A 36 31.08 -10.74 29.21
C CYS A 36 31.38 -10.81 30.72
N ARG A 37 31.11 -9.74 31.46
CA ARG A 37 31.01 -9.80 32.92
C ARG A 37 29.64 -10.39 33.30
N SER A 38 29.65 -11.66 33.69
CA SER A 38 28.59 -12.25 34.50
C SER A 38 28.50 -11.50 35.83
N SER A 39 27.38 -10.82 36.06
CA SER A 39 27.03 -10.30 37.37
C SER A 39 26.14 -11.33 38.05
N THR A 40 26.77 -12.18 38.85
CA THR A 40 26.14 -12.92 39.93
C THR A 40 25.95 -11.95 41.08
N GLU A 41 24.70 -11.63 41.42
CA GLU A 41 24.35 -11.17 42.76
C GLU A 41 23.30 -12.11 43.34
N SER A 42 23.74 -12.83 44.35
CA SER A 42 22.97 -13.62 45.29
C SER A 42 22.65 -12.78 46.53
N SER A 43 21.40 -12.82 47.00
CA SER A 43 20.95 -12.71 48.40
C SER A 43 19.47 -12.31 48.38
N SER A 44 18.58 -12.71 49.26
CA SER A 44 18.60 -13.61 50.41
C SER A 44 17.13 -13.98 50.68
N SER A 45 16.91 -15.20 51.12
CA SER A 45 15.65 -15.68 51.68
C SER A 45 15.44 -15.14 53.09
N PHE A 46 14.21 -14.72 53.43
CA PHE A 46 13.68 -14.85 54.79
C PHE A 46 12.15 -14.94 54.78
N GLU A 47 11.65 -15.95 55.50
CA GLU A 47 10.24 -16.26 55.74
C GLU A 47 9.65 -15.38 56.84
N GLY A 48 8.32 -15.25 56.87
CA GLY A 48 7.60 -14.66 58.01
C GLY A 48 6.10 -14.49 57.74
N SER A 49 5.31 -15.34 58.38
CA SER A 49 3.88 -15.60 58.25
C SER A 49 2.96 -14.59 58.96
N GLY A 50 1.65 -14.58 58.61
CA GLY A 50 0.59 -14.21 59.57
C GLY A 50 -0.70 -13.55 59.04
N SER A 51 -1.76 -14.37 58.91
CA SER A 51 -3.21 -14.09 59.16
C SER A 51 -3.93 -12.97 58.38
N LEU A 52 -4.84 -13.33 57.46
CA LEU A 52 -6.31 -13.47 57.63
C LEU A 52 -7.05 -12.13 57.77
N GLU A 53 -7.79 -11.73 56.72
CA GLU A 53 -9.24 -11.47 56.85
C GLU A 53 -9.96 -11.37 55.50
N HIS A 54 -11.28 -11.57 55.59
CA HIS A 54 -12.23 -12.01 54.58
C HIS A 54 -12.70 -10.92 53.57
N ARG A 55 -13.08 -11.41 52.38
CA ARG A 55 -13.90 -10.80 51.29
C ARG A 55 -15.21 -10.13 51.78
N PRO A 56 -16.01 -9.35 50.98
CA PRO A 56 -16.19 -9.46 49.51
C PRO A 56 -16.46 -8.17 48.69
N LEU A 57 -16.48 -8.38 47.36
CA LEU A 57 -16.99 -7.51 46.30
C LEU A 57 -18.54 -7.49 46.32
N ILE A 58 -19.17 -6.32 46.12
CA ILE A 58 -20.61 -6.20 45.82
C ILE A 58 -20.85 -5.21 44.68
N ASP A 59 -21.52 -5.77 43.68
CA ASP A 59 -22.14 -5.22 42.48
C ASP A 59 -23.21 -4.16 42.79
N ARG A 60 -23.32 -3.13 41.94
CA ARG A 60 -24.43 -2.15 42.00
C ARG A 60 -24.92 -1.80 40.59
N ARG A 61 -25.71 -2.71 40.02
CA ARG A 61 -26.79 -2.34 39.09
C ARG A 61 -28.06 -2.07 39.89
N GLN A 62 -28.63 -0.88 39.77
CA GLN A 62 -30.03 -0.61 40.11
C GLN A 62 -30.61 0.33 39.05
N VAL A 63 -31.60 -0.21 38.34
CA VAL A 63 -32.47 0.45 37.37
C VAL A 63 -33.64 1.04 38.16
N VAL A 64 -33.98 2.31 37.91
CA VAL A 64 -35.30 2.85 38.27
C VAL A 64 -35.87 3.56 37.05
N VAL A 65 -36.95 2.97 36.53
CA VAL A 65 -37.86 3.54 35.55
C VAL A 65 -39.09 4.01 36.33
N SER A 66 -39.56 5.24 36.16
CA SER A 66 -40.95 5.62 36.44
C SER A 66 -41.28 6.98 35.81
N SER A 67 -42.00 7.00 34.66
CA SER A 67 -43.46 7.22 34.50
C SER A 67 -43.84 8.71 34.47
N ILE A 68 -43.98 9.34 33.29
CA ILE A 68 -45.21 9.51 32.47
C ILE A 68 -46.18 10.59 32.99
N GLY A 69 -46.49 11.56 32.11
CA GLY A 69 -47.66 12.43 32.14
C GLY A 69 -47.47 13.67 31.25
N LEU A 70 -47.53 13.57 29.92
CA LEU A 70 -48.70 13.63 28.98
C LEU A 70 -49.14 15.06 28.55
N LEU A 71 -49.36 15.15 27.22
CA LEU A 71 -50.00 16.18 26.37
C LEU A 71 -49.04 17.23 25.76
N ALA A 72 -48.96 17.43 24.43
CA ALA A 72 -49.97 17.21 23.39
C ALA A 72 -49.37 16.75 22.04
N VAL A 73 -50.27 16.10 21.30
CA VAL A 73 -50.14 15.36 20.04
C VAL A 73 -49.99 16.29 18.83
N GLU A 74 -49.06 15.90 17.96
CA GLU A 74 -48.99 15.94 16.48
C GLU A 74 -49.61 17.11 15.70
N ILE A 75 -48.86 17.66 14.74
CA ILE A 75 -49.34 17.84 13.35
C ILE A 75 -48.15 18.03 12.38
N PHE A 76 -48.21 17.24 11.31
CA PHE A 76 -47.59 17.39 9.99
C PHE A 76 -46.16 16.85 9.71
N ASN A 77 -46.15 15.58 9.27
CA ASN A 77 -45.34 15.11 8.16
C ASN A 77 -45.41 16.09 6.96
N SER A 78 -44.27 16.53 6.42
CA SER A 78 -43.92 16.42 4.98
C SER A 78 -42.61 17.18 4.68
N GLN A 79 -41.69 16.48 4.01
CA GLN A 79 -40.61 16.97 3.14
C GLN A 79 -39.17 17.15 3.69
N ARG A 80 -38.25 16.62 2.87
CA ARG A 80 -36.78 16.73 2.80
C ARG A 80 -36.01 15.86 3.80
N ALA A 81 -35.51 14.68 3.43
CA ALA A 81 -34.56 14.43 2.34
C ALA A 81 -33.50 15.53 2.27
N GLU A 82 -32.44 15.38 3.08
CA GLU A 82 -31.05 15.83 2.89
C GLU A 82 -30.35 15.88 4.26
N ALA A 83 -29.95 14.71 4.76
CA ALA A 83 -29.08 14.61 5.93
C ALA A 83 -27.94 13.62 5.62
N SER A 84 -27.11 13.97 4.64
CA SER A 84 -25.88 13.23 4.32
C SER A 84 -24.62 14.09 4.26
N THR A 85 -24.70 15.39 4.57
CA THR A 85 -23.57 16.33 4.45
C THR A 85 -23.06 16.85 5.80
N ALA A 86 -23.76 16.63 6.90
CA ALA A 86 -23.36 17.11 8.22
C ALA A 86 -22.36 16.17 8.94
N SER A 87 -22.37 14.88 8.63
CA SER A 87 -21.47 13.89 9.25
C SER A 87 -20.04 13.96 8.71
N GLU A 88 -19.86 14.40 7.47
CA GLU A 88 -18.55 14.57 6.83
C GLU A 88 -17.80 15.79 7.38
N PHE A 89 -18.54 16.85 7.70
CA PHE A 89 -18.02 18.08 8.32
C PHE A 89 -17.73 17.90 9.82
N ALA A 90 -18.56 17.12 10.53
CA ALA A 90 -18.35 16.86 11.96
C ALA A 90 -17.11 15.99 12.22
N TYR A 91 -16.83 15.00 11.37
CA TYR A 91 -15.65 14.14 11.51
C TYR A 91 -14.35 14.89 11.23
N SER A 92 -14.35 15.82 10.27
CA SER A 92 -13.23 16.74 10.03
C SER A 92 -13.07 17.75 11.17
N SER A 93 -14.17 18.23 11.77
CA SER A 93 -14.11 19.18 12.89
C SER A 93 -13.55 18.58 14.19
N LEU A 94 -13.80 17.29 14.48
CA LEU A 94 -13.27 16.62 15.68
C LEU A 94 -11.78 16.25 15.55
N PHE A 95 -11.25 16.13 14.33
CA PHE A 95 -9.82 15.97 14.10
C PHE A 95 -9.05 17.31 14.27
N GLU A 96 -9.74 18.43 14.10
CA GLU A 96 -9.14 19.77 14.20
C GLU A 96 -8.97 20.28 15.65
N HIS A 97 -9.65 19.67 16.63
CA HIS A 97 -9.69 20.17 18.01
C HIS A 97 -8.56 19.68 18.94
N THR A 98 -7.69 18.78 18.51
CA THR A 98 -6.68 18.17 19.41
C THR A 98 -5.24 18.63 19.17
N VAL A 99 -4.99 19.52 18.19
CA VAL A 99 -3.63 19.97 17.84
C VAL A 99 -3.58 21.44 17.38
N PRO A 100 -3.56 22.41 18.30
CA PRO A 100 -3.51 23.85 17.97
C PRO A 100 -2.30 24.27 17.11
N ALA A 101 -1.22 23.49 17.16
CA ALA A 101 0.01 23.75 16.40
C ALA A 101 -0.12 23.51 14.89
N LEU A 102 -1.14 22.77 14.45
CA LEU A 102 -1.36 22.35 13.06
C LEU A 102 -2.51 23.10 12.36
N LYS A 103 -3.30 23.90 13.10
CA LYS A 103 -4.46 24.62 12.57
C LYS A 103 -4.03 25.70 11.58
N GLY A 104 -4.57 25.65 10.36
CA GLY A 104 -4.28 26.63 9.30
C GLY A 104 -2.87 26.55 8.71
N LYS A 105 -2.06 25.57 9.12
CA LYS A 105 -0.77 25.31 8.52
C LYS A 105 -0.94 24.11 7.60
N ASP A 106 -1.14 24.41 6.33
CA ASP A 106 -0.98 23.43 5.26
C ASP A 106 0.51 23.07 5.22
N TYR A 107 0.93 22.20 6.14
CA TYR A 107 2.22 21.53 6.09
C TYR A 107 2.28 20.55 4.90
N GLY A 108 1.47 20.78 3.87
CA GLY A 108 2.08 21.16 2.61
C GLY A 108 2.55 19.94 1.89
N LYS A 109 1.59 19.08 1.59
CA LYS A 109 1.71 18.25 0.40
C LYS A 109 0.65 18.75 -0.54
N THR A 110 0.99 19.83 -1.24
CA THR A 110 0.34 20.15 -2.50
C THR A 110 0.20 18.83 -3.24
N LYS A 111 -1.04 18.43 -3.58
CA LYS A 111 -1.28 17.24 -4.39
C LYS A 111 -0.33 17.31 -5.57
N MET A 112 0.67 16.43 -5.56
CA MET A 112 1.77 16.52 -6.52
C MET A 112 1.19 16.30 -7.90
N ARG A 113 1.23 17.34 -8.73
CA ARG A 113 0.82 17.25 -10.12
C ARG A 113 2.02 16.92 -10.97
N TYR A 114 1.89 15.89 -11.79
CA TYR A 114 2.92 15.47 -12.73
C TYR A 114 2.52 15.98 -14.12
N PRO A 115 3.23 16.97 -14.69
CA PRO A 115 2.79 17.66 -15.90
C PRO A 115 2.73 16.75 -17.14
N ASP A 116 3.42 15.62 -17.11
CA ASP A 116 3.41 14.60 -18.17
C ASP A 116 2.33 13.51 -17.97
N TYR A 117 1.44 13.68 -16.98
CA TYR A 117 0.34 12.77 -16.66
C TYR A 117 -1.00 13.42 -17.01
N THR A 118 -1.95 12.57 -17.41
CA THR A 118 -3.35 12.97 -17.55
C THR A 118 -4.03 12.83 -16.19
N GLU A 119 -4.72 13.89 -15.75
CA GLU A 119 -5.53 13.87 -14.53
C GLU A 119 -7.00 13.63 -14.86
N THR A 120 -7.65 12.74 -14.12
CA THR A 120 -9.09 12.48 -14.22
C THR A 120 -9.86 13.35 -13.23
N ASN A 121 -11.19 13.38 -13.38
CA ASN A 121 -12.06 14.16 -12.48
C ASN A 121 -12.00 13.70 -11.01
N SER A 122 -11.58 12.45 -10.75
CA SER A 122 -11.40 11.92 -9.39
C SER A 122 -10.08 12.38 -8.74
N GLY A 123 -9.19 13.01 -9.52
CA GLY A 123 -7.84 13.39 -9.10
C GLY A 123 -6.80 12.29 -9.29
N LEU A 124 -7.19 11.14 -9.86
CA LEU A 124 -6.24 10.13 -10.33
C LEU A 124 -5.39 10.71 -11.44
N GLN A 125 -4.08 10.52 -11.38
CA GLN A 125 -3.19 10.88 -12.49
C GLN A 125 -2.63 9.60 -13.10
N TYR A 126 -2.59 9.53 -14.43
CA TYR A 126 -2.05 8.37 -15.13
C TYR A 126 -1.22 8.74 -16.36
N LYS A 127 -0.36 7.80 -16.76
CA LYS A 127 0.43 7.86 -17.99
C LYS A 127 0.50 6.46 -18.60
N ASP A 128 0.11 6.35 -19.86
CA ASP A 128 0.31 5.12 -20.62
C ASP A 128 1.77 5.00 -21.03
N LEU A 129 2.47 4.04 -20.42
CA LEU A 129 3.84 3.69 -20.81
C LEU A 129 3.83 2.89 -22.11
N ARG A 130 2.78 2.09 -22.31
CA ARG A 130 2.47 1.39 -23.55
C ARG A 130 0.96 1.33 -23.72
N VAL A 131 0.44 1.87 -24.81
CA VAL A 131 -0.98 1.76 -25.14
C VAL A 131 -1.25 0.35 -25.66
N GLY A 132 -2.27 -0.33 -25.12
CA GLY A 132 -2.70 -1.64 -25.59
C GLY A 132 -3.42 -1.57 -26.94
N SER A 133 -3.49 -2.70 -27.64
CA SER A 133 -4.16 -2.82 -28.94
C SER A 133 -5.40 -3.71 -28.92
N GLY A 134 -5.68 -4.37 -27.80
CA GLY A 134 -6.86 -5.22 -27.67
C GLY A 134 -8.07 -4.47 -27.08
N PRO A 135 -9.17 -5.20 -26.80
CA PRO A 135 -10.40 -4.61 -26.29
C PRO A 135 -10.20 -4.02 -24.88
N THR A 136 -11.03 -3.03 -24.55
CA THR A 136 -11.18 -2.49 -23.19
C THR A 136 -12.11 -3.40 -22.38
N PRO A 137 -11.78 -3.72 -21.11
CA PRO A 137 -12.62 -4.58 -20.27
C PRO A 137 -13.94 -3.89 -19.94
N ARG A 138 -15.01 -4.67 -19.82
CA ARG A 138 -16.34 -4.20 -19.40
C ARG A 138 -16.63 -4.58 -17.97
N ILE A 139 -17.49 -3.80 -17.33
CA ILE A 139 -18.02 -4.11 -16.00
C ILE A 139 -18.57 -5.54 -15.98
N GLY A 140 -18.19 -6.27 -14.94
CA GLY A 140 -18.51 -7.66 -14.70
C GLY A 140 -17.47 -8.63 -15.23
N GLU A 141 -16.60 -8.27 -16.18
CA GLU A 141 -15.56 -9.17 -16.69
C GLU A 141 -14.44 -9.36 -15.66
N THR A 142 -13.78 -10.52 -15.70
CA THR A 142 -12.62 -10.78 -14.85
C THR A 142 -11.37 -10.39 -15.61
N VAL A 143 -10.55 -9.52 -15.02
CA VAL A 143 -9.29 -9.08 -15.60
C VAL A 143 -8.12 -9.77 -14.90
N VAL A 144 -7.04 -9.98 -15.65
CA VAL A 144 -5.77 -10.50 -15.14
C VAL A 144 -4.69 -9.46 -15.40
N VAL A 145 -3.97 -9.07 -14.35
CA VAL A 145 -2.97 -8.01 -14.40
C VAL A 145 -1.66 -8.44 -13.77
N ASP A 146 -0.56 -7.94 -14.32
CA ASP A 146 0.69 -7.79 -13.56
C ASP A 146 0.74 -6.40 -12.95
N TRP A 147 1.32 -6.28 -11.77
CA TRP A 147 1.41 -4.99 -11.11
C TRP A 147 2.59 -4.88 -10.16
N ASP A 148 3.14 -3.66 -10.13
CA ASP A 148 4.14 -3.22 -9.17
C ASP A 148 3.59 -2.05 -8.35
N GLY A 149 4.05 -1.90 -7.12
CA GLY A 149 3.56 -0.89 -6.17
C GLY A 149 4.70 -0.18 -5.43
N TYR A 150 4.61 1.15 -5.36
CA TYR A 150 5.62 2.02 -4.75
C TYR A 150 4.98 3.08 -3.86
N THR A 151 5.65 3.40 -2.75
CA THR A 151 5.28 4.49 -1.85
C THR A 151 6.02 5.77 -2.27
N ILE A 152 5.41 6.62 -3.10
CA ILE A 152 6.05 7.88 -3.54
C ILE A 152 6.45 8.71 -2.33
N GLY A 153 5.51 8.83 -1.41
CA GLY A 153 5.66 9.61 -0.20
C GLY A 153 6.70 9.15 0.80
N TYR A 154 7.26 7.97 0.59
CA TYR A 154 8.31 7.38 1.38
C TYR A 154 9.46 6.94 0.48
N TYR A 155 10.05 7.91 -0.22
CA TYR A 155 11.26 7.74 -1.04
C TYR A 155 11.13 6.68 -2.14
N GLY A 156 9.93 6.49 -2.69
CA GLY A 156 9.68 5.50 -3.74
C GLY A 156 9.91 4.06 -3.28
N ARG A 157 9.76 3.75 -1.98
CA ARG A 157 9.97 2.38 -1.49
C ARG A 157 8.96 1.43 -2.11
N ILE A 158 9.49 0.34 -2.63
CA ILE A 158 8.74 -0.72 -3.27
C ILE A 158 8.05 -1.53 -2.20
N PHE A 159 6.75 -1.75 -2.36
CA PHE A 159 6.01 -2.69 -1.55
C PHE A 159 5.56 -3.92 -2.34
N GLU A 160 5.43 -3.81 -3.65
CA GLU A 160 5.22 -4.96 -4.52
C GLU A 160 6.07 -4.82 -5.77
N ALA A 161 6.71 -5.91 -6.18
CA ALA A 161 7.32 -6.00 -7.48
C ALA A 161 7.45 -7.46 -7.90
N ARG A 162 7.29 -7.74 -9.19
CA ARG A 162 7.58 -9.07 -9.70
C ARG A 162 9.08 -9.33 -9.88
N ASN A 163 9.78 -8.41 -10.55
CA ASN A 163 11.21 -8.58 -10.88
C ASN A 163 12.05 -7.47 -10.27
N LYS A 164 12.85 -7.77 -9.23
CA LYS A 164 13.84 -6.83 -8.68
C LYS A 164 15.18 -7.50 -8.35
N THR A 165 16.16 -6.66 -8.00
CA THR A 165 17.58 -6.98 -7.83
C THR A 165 17.82 -8.23 -6.99
N LYS A 166 18.77 -9.07 -7.45
CA LYS A 166 19.24 -10.26 -6.72
C LYS A 166 19.63 -9.88 -5.29
N GLY A 167 19.08 -10.61 -4.31
CA GLY A 167 19.33 -10.37 -2.87
C GLY A 167 18.24 -9.57 -2.13
N GLY A 168 17.20 -9.09 -2.81
CA GLY A 168 15.99 -8.59 -2.16
C GLY A 168 15.00 -9.71 -1.77
N SER A 169 14.03 -9.40 -0.90
CA SER A 169 12.93 -10.34 -0.57
C SER A 169 11.98 -10.64 -1.74
N PHE A 170 12.18 -10.01 -2.89
CA PHE A 170 11.41 -10.23 -4.11
C PHE A 170 12.11 -11.34 -4.91
N VAL A 171 11.65 -12.57 -4.76
CA VAL A 171 12.12 -13.72 -5.54
C VAL A 171 11.29 -13.76 -6.82
N GLY A 172 11.91 -13.46 -7.94
CA GLY A 172 11.27 -13.52 -9.26
C GLY A 172 11.10 -14.97 -9.71
N ASP A 173 9.88 -15.30 -10.11
CA ASP A 173 9.51 -16.15 -11.26
C ASP A 173 8.24 -16.98 -11.00
N ASP A 174 7.88 -17.26 -9.74
CA ASP A 174 6.72 -18.10 -9.35
C ASP A 174 5.51 -17.32 -8.80
N LYS A 175 5.37 -16.02 -9.12
CA LYS A 175 4.24 -15.22 -8.62
C LYS A 175 3.03 -15.27 -9.57
N ASP A 176 1.90 -15.74 -9.05
CA ASP A 176 0.61 -15.64 -9.72
C ASP A 176 0.27 -14.18 -10.10
N PHE A 177 -0.37 -14.02 -11.26
CA PHE A 177 -0.94 -12.74 -11.68
C PHE A 177 -2.15 -12.39 -10.84
N TYR A 178 -2.35 -11.10 -10.60
CA TYR A 178 -3.49 -10.62 -9.83
C TYR A 178 -4.75 -10.64 -10.69
N LYS A 179 -5.86 -11.12 -10.11
CA LYS A 179 -7.14 -11.28 -10.80
C LYS A 179 -8.23 -10.67 -9.95
N PHE A 180 -9.13 -9.93 -10.58
CA PHE A 180 -10.31 -9.38 -9.92
C PHE A 180 -11.42 -9.17 -10.94
N ARG A 181 -12.65 -9.03 -10.44
CA ARG A 181 -13.81 -8.76 -11.29
C ARG A 181 -14.04 -7.25 -11.39
N LEU A 182 -14.06 -6.72 -12.62
CA LEU A 182 -14.28 -5.29 -12.82
C LEU A 182 -15.72 -4.92 -12.38
N GLY A 183 -15.85 -3.86 -11.60
CA GLY A 183 -17.08 -3.38 -10.98
C GLY A 183 -17.47 -4.07 -9.68
N SER A 184 -16.71 -5.06 -9.17
CA SER A 184 -17.03 -5.70 -7.88
C SER A 184 -16.52 -4.92 -6.67
N GLN A 185 -15.73 -3.86 -6.90
CA GLN A 185 -15.09 -3.07 -5.86
C GLN A 185 -14.15 -3.91 -4.98
N GLU A 186 -13.53 -4.99 -5.49
CA GLU A 186 -12.55 -5.77 -4.73
C GLU A 186 -11.22 -5.03 -4.54
N VAL A 187 -10.93 -4.08 -5.44
CA VAL A 187 -9.70 -3.28 -5.46
C VAL A 187 -9.95 -1.83 -5.02
N ILE A 188 -8.87 -1.09 -4.78
CA ILE A 188 -8.94 0.35 -4.50
C ILE A 188 -9.54 1.11 -5.70
N PRO A 189 -10.27 2.22 -5.46
CA PRO A 189 -10.95 2.98 -6.52
C PRO A 189 -10.04 3.38 -7.68
N ALA A 190 -8.81 3.83 -7.39
CA ALA A 190 -7.85 4.20 -8.43
C ALA A 190 -7.49 3.05 -9.37
N PHE A 191 -7.34 1.84 -8.83
CA PHE A 191 -6.95 0.66 -9.60
C PHE A 191 -8.10 0.19 -10.49
N GLU A 192 -9.33 0.22 -9.97
CA GLU A 192 -10.56 -0.04 -10.70
C GLU A 192 -10.72 0.95 -11.88
N GLU A 193 -10.62 2.26 -11.60
CA GLU A 193 -10.73 3.33 -12.59
C GLU A 193 -9.66 3.21 -13.68
N ALA A 194 -8.41 2.98 -13.29
CA ALA A 194 -7.29 2.83 -14.20
C ALA A 194 -7.51 1.68 -15.19
N VAL A 195 -7.83 0.48 -14.68
CA VAL A 195 -8.00 -0.72 -15.51
C VAL A 195 -9.24 -0.64 -16.39
N SER A 196 -10.32 -0.01 -15.91
CA SER A 196 -11.56 0.14 -16.69
C SER A 196 -11.41 0.89 -18.01
N SER A 197 -10.39 1.76 -18.12
CA SER A 197 -10.11 2.56 -19.31
C SER A 197 -8.85 2.12 -20.05
N MET A 198 -8.22 1.01 -19.64
CA MET A 198 -7.05 0.44 -20.32
C MET A 198 -7.48 -0.48 -21.48
N ALA A 199 -6.70 -0.46 -22.55
CA ALA A 199 -6.79 -1.48 -23.59
C ALA A 199 -5.95 -2.71 -23.21
N LEU A 200 -6.43 -3.91 -23.59
CA LEU A 200 -5.68 -5.16 -23.39
C LEU A 200 -4.27 -5.07 -24.01
N GLY A 201 -3.28 -5.54 -23.24
CA GLY A 201 -1.86 -5.43 -23.57
C GLY A 201 -1.24 -4.08 -23.20
N GLY A 202 -1.98 -3.14 -22.61
CA GLY A 202 -1.44 -1.86 -22.17
C GLY A 202 -0.65 -1.94 -20.87
N ILE A 203 0.34 -1.05 -20.71
CA ILE A 203 1.03 -0.76 -19.46
C ILE A 203 0.72 0.69 -19.08
N ARG A 204 0.12 0.87 -17.90
CA ARG A 204 -0.25 2.18 -17.36
C ARG A 204 0.39 2.40 -16.00
N ARG A 205 1.00 3.56 -15.83
CA ARG A 205 1.45 4.07 -14.54
C ARG A 205 0.38 4.98 -13.97
N ILE A 206 0.03 4.80 -12.71
CA ILE A 206 -0.92 5.66 -11.99
C ILE A 206 -0.30 6.24 -10.71
N ILE A 207 -0.65 7.48 -10.42
CA ILE A 207 -0.36 8.18 -9.17
C ILE A 207 -1.66 8.25 -8.39
N VAL A 208 -1.71 7.53 -7.29
CA VAL A 208 -2.91 7.30 -6.50
C VAL A 208 -2.91 8.27 -5.33
N PRO A 209 -3.79 9.30 -5.34
CA PRO A 209 -3.96 10.15 -4.17
C PRO A 209 -4.61 9.33 -3.03
N PRO A 210 -4.42 9.74 -1.76
CA PRO A 210 -4.87 8.98 -0.60
C PRO A 210 -6.38 8.64 -0.63
N GLU A 211 -7.20 9.53 -1.18
CA GLU A 211 -8.66 9.39 -1.26
C GLU A 211 -9.09 8.27 -2.22
N LEU A 212 -8.24 7.90 -3.20
CA LEU A 212 -8.47 6.80 -4.13
C LEU A 212 -7.65 5.55 -3.79
N GLY A 213 -6.98 5.56 -2.64
CA GLY A 213 -6.14 4.48 -2.12
C GLY A 213 -6.89 3.47 -1.26
N TYR A 214 -6.22 2.94 -0.24
CA TYR A 214 -6.79 1.96 0.66
C TYR A 214 -7.69 2.61 1.72
N PRO A 215 -8.93 2.12 1.90
CA PRO A 215 -9.88 2.70 2.86
C PRO A 215 -9.37 2.55 4.28
N ASP A 216 -9.62 3.57 5.12
CA ASP A 216 -9.15 3.66 6.51
C ASP A 216 -7.64 3.44 6.69
N ASN A 217 -6.85 3.62 5.62
CA ASN A 217 -5.43 3.30 5.58
C ASN A 217 -5.14 1.82 5.92
N ASP A 218 -6.02 0.91 5.50
CA ASP A 218 -5.92 -0.52 5.76
C ASP A 218 -5.97 -1.32 4.45
N PHE A 219 -4.82 -1.88 4.07
CA PHE A 219 -4.73 -2.69 2.85
C PHE A 219 -5.43 -4.05 2.98
N ASP A 220 -5.88 -4.45 4.17
CA ASP A 220 -6.65 -5.69 4.35
C ASP A 220 -8.11 -5.55 3.93
N LYS A 221 -8.58 -4.34 3.61
CA LYS A 221 -9.97 -4.08 3.19
C LYS A 221 -10.20 -4.17 1.68
N LYS A 222 -9.18 -3.82 0.87
CA LYS A 222 -9.25 -3.81 -0.60
C LYS A 222 -7.92 -4.25 -1.20
N GLY A 223 -7.95 -4.81 -2.39
CA GLY A 223 -6.75 -5.15 -3.16
C GLY A 223 -6.26 -3.99 -4.05
N PRO A 224 -5.18 -4.21 -4.81
CA PRO A 224 -4.30 -5.37 -4.71
C PRO A 224 -3.46 -5.31 -3.41
N ARG A 225 -2.94 -6.43 -2.89
CA ARG A 225 -2.17 -6.46 -1.62
C ARG A 225 -0.75 -6.93 -1.85
N PRO A 226 0.24 -6.41 -1.10
CA PRO A 226 1.60 -6.91 -1.17
C PRO A 226 1.66 -8.40 -0.78
N THR A 227 2.36 -9.19 -1.57
CA THR A 227 2.49 -10.64 -1.35
C THR A 227 3.58 -11.00 -0.34
N THR A 228 4.59 -10.14 -0.21
CA THR A 228 5.73 -10.34 0.69
C THR A 228 5.54 -9.65 2.03
N PHE A 229 6.12 -10.22 3.10
CA PHE A 229 6.10 -9.61 4.43
C PHE A 229 6.77 -8.23 4.45
N SER A 230 7.90 -8.08 3.75
CA SER A 230 8.60 -6.79 3.64
C SER A 230 7.73 -5.75 2.92
N GLY A 231 7.03 -6.16 1.87
CA GLY A 231 6.06 -5.35 1.16
C GLY A 231 4.91 -4.88 2.04
N GLN A 232 4.29 -5.82 2.77
CA GLN A 232 3.23 -5.51 3.74
C GLN A 232 3.71 -4.52 4.80
N ARG A 233 4.93 -4.68 5.32
CA ARG A 233 5.52 -3.74 6.28
C ARG A 233 5.78 -2.36 5.69
N ALA A 234 6.29 -2.29 4.46
CA ALA A 234 6.54 -1.02 3.77
C ALA A 234 5.24 -0.25 3.54
N LEU A 235 4.20 -0.92 3.04
CA LEU A 235 2.90 -0.31 2.81
C LEU A 235 2.21 0.07 4.14
N ALA A 236 2.22 -0.83 5.14
CA ALA A 236 1.66 -0.57 6.47
C ALA A 236 2.30 0.66 7.13
N PHE A 237 3.63 0.81 7.00
CA PHE A 237 4.35 1.93 7.59
C PHE A 237 3.84 3.27 7.06
N VAL A 238 3.60 3.39 5.76
CA VAL A 238 3.09 4.62 5.13
C VAL A 238 1.63 4.85 5.48
N LEU A 239 0.78 3.82 5.34
CA LEU A 239 -0.65 3.95 5.57
C LEU A 239 -0.99 4.28 7.03
N ARG A 240 -0.39 3.54 7.98
CA ARG A 240 -0.66 3.69 9.42
C ARG A 240 0.08 4.85 10.07
N ASN A 241 0.95 5.54 9.33
CA ASN A 241 1.62 6.72 9.87
C ASN A 241 0.60 7.82 10.18
N GLN A 242 0.59 8.26 11.44
CA GLN A 242 -0.22 9.38 11.91
C GLN A 242 0.49 10.74 11.77
N GLY A 243 1.79 10.73 11.41
CA GLY A 243 2.56 11.92 11.11
C GLY A 243 2.38 12.40 9.67
N LEU A 244 3.22 13.35 9.27
CA LEU A 244 3.17 14.04 7.98
C LEU A 244 3.84 13.24 6.84
N ILE A 245 3.55 11.95 6.74
CA ILE A 245 3.99 11.11 5.60
C ILE A 245 2.97 11.24 4.46
N ASP A 246 3.47 11.29 3.24
CA ASP A 246 2.63 11.37 2.05
C ASP A 246 2.14 9.96 1.77
N LYS A 247 0.83 9.81 1.67
CA LYS A 247 0.19 8.51 1.42
C LYS A 247 -0.07 8.28 -0.06
N THR A 248 0.42 9.17 -0.93
CA THR A 248 0.39 8.98 -2.38
C THR A 248 1.17 7.74 -2.77
N LEU A 249 0.51 6.87 -3.52
CA LEU A 249 1.08 5.63 -4.03
C LEU A 249 1.30 5.72 -5.54
N LEU A 250 2.18 4.87 -6.05
CA LEU A 250 2.37 4.67 -7.48
C LEU A 250 2.13 3.20 -7.79
N PHE A 251 1.39 2.94 -8.86
CA PHE A 251 1.27 1.60 -9.42
C PHE A 251 1.67 1.60 -10.88
N ASP A 252 2.41 0.57 -11.29
CA ASP A 252 2.54 0.20 -12.70
C ASP A 252 1.67 -1.04 -12.92
N ILE A 253 0.77 -0.96 -13.89
CA ILE A 253 -0.24 -2.00 -14.16
C ILE A 253 -0.10 -2.44 -15.60
N GLU A 254 0.03 -3.75 -15.83
CA GLU A 254 -0.06 -4.36 -17.15
C GLU A 254 -1.35 -5.18 -17.27
N LEU A 255 -2.20 -4.86 -18.23
CA LEU A 255 -3.44 -5.61 -18.49
C LEU A 255 -3.15 -6.77 -19.45
N LEU A 256 -3.16 -7.99 -18.92
CA LEU A 256 -2.68 -9.18 -19.65
C LEU A 256 -3.79 -9.99 -20.30
N LYS A 257 -4.94 -10.08 -19.63
CA LYS A 257 -6.06 -10.90 -20.10
C LYS A 257 -7.39 -10.33 -19.61
N ILE A 258 -8.41 -10.45 -20.46
CA ILE A 258 -9.81 -10.24 -20.12
C ILE A 258 -10.51 -11.58 -20.27
N VAL A 259 -11.13 -12.06 -19.20
CA VAL A 259 -11.93 -13.28 -19.18
C VAL A 259 -13.40 -12.84 -19.24
N PRO A 260 -14.09 -13.13 -20.36
CA PRO A 260 -15.51 -12.82 -20.48
C PRO A 260 -16.30 -13.48 -19.37
N ASN A 261 -17.39 -12.86 -18.94
CA ASN A 261 -18.38 -13.53 -18.10
C ASN A 261 -18.88 -14.78 -18.84
N GLY A 262 -18.52 -15.96 -18.34
CA GLY A 262 -19.06 -17.21 -18.85
C GLY A 262 -20.57 -17.22 -18.69
N ARG A 263 -21.30 -17.42 -19.80
CA ARG A 263 -22.61 -18.07 -19.71
C ARG A 263 -22.32 -19.56 -19.54
N GLY A 264 -22.67 -20.12 -18.39
CA GLY A 264 -22.64 -21.56 -18.12
C GLY A 264 -21.40 -22.00 -17.36
#